data_AF-A0A1Y3ZYJ9-F1
#
_entry.id   AF-A0A1Y3ZYJ9-F1
#
_cell.length_a   1.000
_cell.length_b   1.000
_cell.length_c   1.000
_cell.angle_alpha   90.00
_cell.angle_beta   90.00
_cell.angle_gamma   90.00
#
_symmetry.space_group_name_H-M   'P 1'
#
loop_
_entity.id
_entity.type
_entity.pdbx_description
1 polymer ?
#
loop_
_entity_poly.entity_id
_entity_poly.type
_entity_poly.pdbx_seq_one_letter_code
_entity_poly.pdbx_strand_id
1 'polypeptide(L)'
;MTEKEIRTIKKYYTRPVTAAAYLCTGLLSMFIWIFLDMIRSVVFHLSGSCMEVAYVAIAILLIYMVLFLFQGVSVIWGVRRKKWEVIQEKAHTYLSYTDRSAEVLAANTAIAAGRLMSRSDDDRVKTAGDISTAVGGLIGLHAIVSILFEIRKSAKRIAEALGMKLPSVKLRVAVIILVPLVLQLAVATPYYVQAVRESREGAARAAVVLEKLEQVFEASCDRAYADDPMEYYKDYGYRVTGYLEHEDNDTQSYLSATVNNDGVVEEITYSLDIDVNASKEDNIAQAKADLARLNQALRSADVPFLSPNLGEEHTLREDFIALFQQNSYYENCRSYYDEEGLFIGYYTESQEDYNDYSSSYIYMTVEPPEEEG
;
A
#
# COMPACT_ATOMS: atom_id res chain seq x y z
N MET A 1 -23.38 -6.52 54.09
CA MET A 1 -23.09 -6.83 52.67
C MET A 1 -23.05 -8.35 52.48
N THR A 2 -23.70 -8.88 51.45
CA THR A 2 -23.64 -10.32 51.10
C THR A 2 -22.53 -10.60 50.08
N GLU A 3 -22.02 -11.84 50.06
CA GLU A 3 -20.97 -12.25 49.12
C GLU A 3 -21.38 -12.09 47.65
N LYS A 4 -22.67 -12.32 47.36
CA LYS A 4 -23.26 -12.14 46.02
C LYS A 4 -23.24 -10.67 45.56
N GLU A 5 -23.49 -9.73 46.47
CA GLU A 5 -23.42 -8.29 46.18
C GLU A 5 -21.96 -7.87 45.92
N ILE A 6 -21.01 -8.34 46.73
CA ILE A 6 -19.57 -8.06 46.55
C ILE A 6 -19.11 -8.54 45.17
N ARG A 7 -19.49 -9.76 44.79
CA ARG A 7 -19.15 -10.34 43.48
C ARG A 7 -19.74 -9.53 42.33
N THR A 8 -20.95 -9.01 42.49
CA THR A 8 -21.63 -8.17 41.50
C THR A 8 -20.90 -6.84 41.29
N ILE A 9 -20.49 -6.17 42.38
CA ILE A 9 -19.75 -4.91 42.31
C ILE A 9 -18.38 -5.12 41.65
N LYS A 10 -17.63 -6.16 42.05
CA LYS A 10 -16.36 -6.52 41.40
C LYS A 10 -16.55 -6.83 39.90
N LYS A 11 -17.65 -7.49 39.54
CA LYS A 11 -18.01 -7.77 38.14
C LYS A 11 -18.27 -6.50 37.34
N TYR A 12 -19.07 -5.56 37.86
CA TYR A 12 -19.39 -4.31 37.15
C TYR A 12 -18.23 -3.31 37.16
N TYR A 13 -17.25 -3.47 38.06
CA TYR A 13 -15.99 -2.74 37.99
C TYR A 13 -15.03 -3.29 36.92
N THR A 14 -14.92 -4.63 36.81
CA THR A 14 -13.90 -5.28 35.95
C THR A 14 -14.35 -5.43 34.50
N ARG A 15 -15.61 -5.85 34.26
CA ARG A 15 -16.12 -6.16 32.91
C ARG A 15 -16.08 -4.99 31.93
N PRO A 16 -16.41 -3.74 32.32
CA PRO A 16 -16.24 -2.58 31.43
C PRO A 16 -14.81 -2.42 30.89
N VAL A 17 -13.80 -2.62 31.74
CA VAL A 17 -12.39 -2.48 31.34
C VAL A 17 -11.99 -3.58 30.37
N THR A 18 -12.36 -4.83 30.68
CA THR A 18 -12.04 -5.96 29.78
C THR A 18 -12.83 -5.88 28.48
N ALA A 19 -14.07 -5.40 28.50
CA ALA A 19 -14.87 -5.18 27.29
C ALA A 19 -14.18 -4.16 26.38
N ALA A 20 -13.80 -3.00 26.91
CA ALA A 20 -13.04 -2.01 26.15
C ALA A 20 -11.71 -2.59 25.62
N ALA A 21 -11.00 -3.39 26.43
CA ALA A 21 -9.77 -4.05 26.00
C ALA A 21 -10.00 -5.01 24.82
N TYR A 22 -11.07 -5.81 24.82
CA TYR A 22 -11.41 -6.68 23.68
C TYR A 22 -11.68 -5.85 22.43
N LEU A 23 -12.48 -4.80 22.53
CA LEU A 23 -12.78 -3.92 21.40
C LEU A 23 -11.51 -3.29 20.82
N CYS A 24 -10.70 -2.65 21.66
CA CYS A 24 -9.46 -1.99 21.22
C CYS A 24 -8.47 -3.00 20.63
N THR A 25 -8.35 -4.18 21.22
CA THR A 25 -7.41 -5.20 20.72
C THR A 25 -7.89 -5.81 19.41
N GLY A 26 -9.19 -6.04 19.24
CA GLY A 26 -9.75 -6.51 17.97
C GLY A 26 -9.47 -5.55 16.81
N LEU A 27 -9.64 -4.24 17.06
CA LEU A 27 -9.32 -3.20 16.08
C LEU A 27 -7.80 -3.09 15.84
N LEU A 28 -7.00 -3.13 16.91
CA LEU A 28 -5.54 -3.12 16.82
C LEU A 28 -5.01 -4.30 16.01
N SER A 29 -5.64 -5.47 16.11
CA SER A 29 -5.26 -6.67 15.35
C SER A 29 -5.39 -6.46 13.84
N MET A 30 -6.43 -5.75 13.39
CA MET A 30 -6.57 -5.37 11.99
C MET A 30 -5.49 -4.38 11.55
N PHE A 31 -5.19 -3.37 12.38
CA PHE A 31 -4.14 -2.41 12.10
C PHE A 31 -2.76 -3.09 11.99
N ILE A 32 -2.46 -4.05 12.88
CA ILE A 32 -1.22 -4.84 12.82
C ILE A 32 -1.13 -5.60 11.50
N TRP A 33 -2.21 -6.24 11.07
CA TRP A 33 -2.21 -6.94 9.77
C TRP A 33 -1.95 -5.98 8.60
N ILE A 34 -2.63 -4.84 8.53
CA ILE A 34 -2.42 -3.83 7.47
C ILE A 34 -0.96 -3.35 7.47
N PHE A 35 -0.40 -3.07 8.66
CA PHE A 35 0.98 -2.63 8.79
C PHE A 35 1.98 -3.69 8.33
N LEU A 36 1.72 -4.97 8.65
CA LEU A 36 2.53 -6.08 8.17
C LEU A 36 2.41 -6.23 6.63
N ASP A 37 1.20 -6.20 6.09
CA ASP A 37 0.98 -6.27 4.64
C ASP A 37 1.71 -5.13 3.90
N MET A 38 1.69 -3.92 4.48
CA MET A 38 2.44 -2.77 3.98
C MET A 38 3.95 -2.99 4.02
N ILE A 39 4.52 -3.50 5.12
CA ILE A 39 5.95 -3.87 5.16
C ILE A 39 6.27 -4.84 4.04
N ARG A 40 5.39 -5.79 3.76
CA ARG A 40 5.64 -6.78 2.71
C ARG A 40 5.67 -6.14 1.32
N SER A 41 4.67 -5.33 1.02
CA SER A 41 4.58 -4.66 -0.28
C SER A 41 5.71 -3.65 -0.47
N VAL A 42 6.06 -2.87 0.57
CA VAL A 42 7.05 -1.79 0.46
C VAL A 42 8.48 -2.27 0.59
N VAL A 43 8.77 -3.25 1.46
CA VAL A 43 10.15 -3.69 1.73
C VAL A 43 10.56 -4.86 0.85
N PHE A 44 9.62 -5.75 0.50
CA PHE A 44 9.93 -6.94 -0.29
C PHE A 44 9.39 -6.87 -1.73
N HIS A 45 8.64 -5.82 -2.09
CA HIS A 45 8.13 -5.59 -3.44
C HIS A 45 7.36 -6.79 -4.01
N LEU A 46 6.66 -7.52 -3.13
CA LEU A 46 5.86 -8.67 -3.49
C LEU A 46 4.41 -8.25 -3.74
N SER A 47 3.85 -8.69 -4.87
CA SER A 47 2.44 -8.53 -5.21
C SER A 47 1.54 -9.44 -4.36
N GLY A 48 0.27 -9.03 -4.15
CA GLY A 48 -0.73 -9.76 -3.35
C GLY A 48 -0.89 -9.27 -1.89
N SER A 49 -1.49 -10.10 -1.04
CA SER A 49 -1.64 -9.82 0.40
C SER A 49 -1.36 -11.05 1.25
N CYS A 50 -0.94 -10.82 2.49
CA CYS A 50 -0.79 -11.88 3.49
C CYS A 50 -2.15 -12.34 4.01
N MET A 51 -2.81 -13.21 3.23
CA MET A 51 -4.18 -13.68 3.53
C MET A 51 -4.23 -14.52 4.81
N GLU A 52 -3.18 -15.27 5.12
CA GLU A 52 -3.08 -16.08 6.33
C GLU A 52 -3.13 -15.21 7.60
N VAL A 53 -2.36 -14.12 7.63
CA VAL A 53 -2.38 -13.17 8.75
C VAL A 53 -3.69 -12.37 8.74
N ALA A 54 -4.26 -12.10 7.57
CA ALA A 54 -5.58 -11.46 7.44
C ALA A 54 -6.67 -12.32 8.10
N TYR A 55 -6.74 -13.61 7.79
CA TYR A 55 -7.73 -14.53 8.36
C TYR A 55 -7.63 -14.61 9.88
N VAL A 56 -6.41 -14.61 10.41
CA VAL A 56 -6.17 -14.59 11.87
C VAL A 56 -6.64 -13.27 12.49
N ALA A 57 -6.33 -12.13 11.87
CA ALA A 57 -6.78 -10.82 12.32
C ALA A 57 -8.32 -10.70 12.32
N ILE A 58 -8.97 -11.18 11.26
CA ILE A 58 -10.43 -11.21 11.12
C ILE A 58 -11.04 -12.13 12.20
N ALA A 59 -10.48 -13.33 12.40
CA ALA A 59 -10.94 -14.24 13.44
C ALA A 59 -10.83 -13.63 14.85
N ILE A 60 -9.70 -12.97 15.15
CA ILE A 60 -9.50 -12.23 16.40
C ILE A 60 -10.56 -11.14 16.55
N LEU A 61 -10.76 -10.31 15.52
CA LEU A 61 -11.75 -9.23 15.52
C LEU A 61 -13.15 -9.77 15.84
N LEU A 62 -13.59 -10.82 15.15
CA LEU A 62 -14.92 -11.42 15.35
C LEU A 62 -15.10 -11.98 16.76
N ILE A 63 -14.14 -12.77 17.25
CA ILE A 63 -14.17 -13.35 18.60
C ILE A 63 -14.20 -12.22 19.64
N TYR A 64 -13.35 -11.21 19.48
CA TYR A 64 -13.20 -10.12 20.44
C TYR A 64 -14.43 -9.20 20.42
N MET A 65 -15.06 -9.02 19.26
CA MET A 65 -16.33 -8.31 19.14
C MET A 65 -17.45 -9.04 19.89
N VAL A 66 -17.56 -10.37 19.75
CA VAL A 66 -18.52 -11.18 20.51
C VAL A 66 -18.27 -11.07 22.01
N LEU A 67 -17.01 -11.13 22.45
CA LEU A 67 -16.64 -10.97 23.87
C LEU A 67 -16.95 -9.55 24.39
N PHE A 68 -16.68 -8.51 23.60
CA PHE A 68 -17.05 -7.13 23.92
C PHE A 68 -18.56 -7.00 24.12
N LEU A 69 -19.36 -7.48 23.15
CA LEU A 69 -20.82 -7.40 23.20
C LEU A 69 -21.37 -8.19 24.39
N PHE A 70 -20.90 -9.42 24.60
CA PHE A 70 -21.33 -10.25 25.72
C PHE A 70 -21.05 -9.58 27.07
N GLN A 71 -19.83 -9.08 27.27
CA GLN A 71 -19.47 -8.40 28.51
C GLN A 71 -20.25 -7.09 28.68
N GLY A 72 -20.37 -6.29 27.62
CA GLY A 72 -21.07 -5.01 27.63
C GLY A 72 -22.55 -5.16 27.96
N VAL A 73 -23.28 -5.98 27.18
CA VAL A 73 -24.70 -6.25 27.39
C VAL A 73 -24.95 -6.83 28.78
N SER A 74 -24.10 -7.75 29.25
CA SER A 74 -24.27 -8.37 30.57
C SER A 74 -24.20 -7.37 31.73
N VAL A 75 -23.45 -6.28 31.56
CA VAL A 75 -23.27 -5.22 32.57
C VAL A 75 -24.39 -4.19 32.45
N ILE A 76 -24.69 -3.73 31.23
CA ILE A 76 -25.77 -2.77 30.95
C ILE A 76 -27.11 -3.33 31.44
N TRP A 77 -27.44 -4.57 31.06
CA TRP A 77 -28.67 -5.20 31.52
C TRP A 77 -28.64 -5.51 33.02
N GLY A 78 -27.46 -5.82 33.56
CA GLY A 78 -27.27 -6.12 34.96
C GLY A 78 -27.53 -4.94 35.90
N VAL A 79 -27.19 -3.72 35.49
CA VAL A 79 -27.41 -2.49 36.26
C VAL A 79 -28.88 -2.06 36.25
N ARG A 80 -29.65 -2.44 35.22
CA ARG A 80 -31.11 -2.19 35.14
C ARG A 80 -31.96 -3.11 36.02
N ARG A 81 -31.35 -4.05 36.76
CA ARG A 81 -32.10 -4.99 37.61
C ARG A 81 -32.27 -4.39 39.01
N LYS A 82 -33.42 -4.66 39.64
CA LYS A 82 -33.73 -4.30 41.04
C LYS A 82 -32.62 -4.65 42.04
N LYS A 83 -31.88 -5.73 41.78
CA LYS A 83 -30.74 -6.16 42.62
C LYS A 83 -29.64 -5.09 42.71
N TRP A 84 -29.43 -4.31 41.65
CA TRP A 84 -28.44 -3.24 41.64
C TRP A 84 -28.95 -1.98 42.36
N GLU A 85 -30.22 -1.65 42.19
CA GLU A 85 -30.88 -0.53 42.90
C GLU A 85 -30.72 -0.67 44.43
N VAL A 86 -30.95 -1.88 44.96
CA VAL A 86 -30.74 -2.18 46.38
C VAL A 86 -29.29 -1.96 46.84
N ILE A 87 -28.31 -2.23 45.97
CA ILE A 87 -26.89 -2.00 46.29
C ILE A 87 -26.59 -0.49 46.30
N GLN A 88 -27.18 0.27 45.38
CA GLN A 88 -27.01 1.72 45.30
C GLN A 88 -27.63 2.44 46.51
N GLU A 89 -28.84 2.02 46.90
CA GLU A 89 -29.54 2.55 48.06
C GLU A 89 -28.72 2.34 49.35
N LYS A 90 -28.19 1.12 49.55
CA LYS A 90 -27.29 0.80 50.68
C LYS A 90 -26.01 1.62 50.70
N ALA A 91 -25.51 2.05 49.55
CA ALA A 91 -24.31 2.85 49.43
C ALA A 91 -24.58 4.36 49.48
N HIS A 92 -25.85 4.78 49.52
CA HIS A 92 -26.27 6.19 49.39
C HIS A 92 -25.67 6.90 48.16
N THR A 93 -25.38 6.14 47.10
CA THR A 93 -24.80 6.66 45.85
C THR A 93 -25.70 6.32 44.67
N TYR A 94 -26.33 7.34 44.08
CA TYR A 94 -27.15 7.16 42.89
C TYR A 94 -26.32 7.25 41.60
N LEU A 95 -26.65 6.42 40.61
CA LEU A 95 -26.18 6.64 39.25
C LEU A 95 -26.96 7.83 38.68
N SER A 96 -26.25 8.87 38.24
CA SER A 96 -26.76 9.75 37.20
C SER A 96 -26.13 9.27 35.91
N TYR A 97 -26.95 8.73 35.01
CA TYR A 97 -26.55 8.47 33.62
C TYR A 97 -26.58 9.78 32.87
N THR A 98 -25.57 10.02 32.02
CA THR A 98 -25.74 11.03 30.99
C THR A 98 -26.79 10.51 30.00
N ASP A 99 -27.80 11.33 29.69
CA ASP A 99 -28.76 10.98 28.65
C ASP A 99 -28.05 10.97 27.30
N ARG A 100 -27.87 9.75 26.76
CA ARG A 100 -27.18 9.48 25.49
C ARG A 100 -28.18 9.15 24.37
N SER A 101 -29.47 9.38 24.60
CA SER A 101 -30.53 9.04 23.63
C SER A 101 -30.34 9.77 22.29
N ALA A 102 -29.84 11.02 22.33
CA ALA A 102 -29.50 11.77 21.12
C ALA A 102 -28.35 11.15 20.33
N GLU A 103 -27.30 10.65 21.00
CA GLU A 103 -26.16 9.99 20.33
C GLU A 103 -26.58 8.66 19.70
N VAL A 104 -27.40 7.87 20.40
CA VAL A 104 -27.95 6.60 19.87
C VAL A 104 -28.88 6.86 18.68
N LEU A 105 -29.70 7.92 18.75
CA LEU A 105 -30.54 8.33 17.63
C LEU A 105 -29.70 8.78 16.44
N ALA A 106 -28.68 9.62 16.66
CA ALA A 106 -27.76 10.07 15.62
C ALA A 106 -27.05 8.89 14.94
N ALA A 107 -26.56 7.93 15.71
CA ALA A 107 -25.94 6.70 15.19
C ALA A 107 -26.90 5.91 14.29
N ASN A 108 -28.12 5.63 14.76
CA ASN A 108 -29.11 4.87 13.99
C ASN A 108 -29.55 5.61 12.72
N THR A 109 -29.75 6.93 12.80
CA THR A 109 -30.11 7.76 11.65
C THR A 109 -29.00 7.78 10.60
N ALA A 110 -27.74 7.93 11.01
CA ALA A 110 -26.59 7.89 10.09
C ALA A 110 -26.47 6.51 9.41
N ILE A 111 -26.60 5.41 10.15
CA ILE A 111 -26.60 4.06 9.56
C ILE A 111 -27.77 3.86 8.59
N ALA A 112 -28.98 4.31 8.95
CA ALA A 112 -30.15 4.17 8.08
C ALA A 112 -30.02 5.00 6.79
N ALA A 113 -29.56 6.24 6.92
CA ALA A 113 -29.27 7.11 5.78
C ALA A 113 -28.17 6.52 4.89
N GLY A 114 -27.09 6.01 5.49
CA GLY A 114 -26.00 5.37 4.78
C GLY A 114 -26.44 4.15 3.97
N ARG A 115 -27.25 3.26 4.57
CA ARG A 115 -27.84 2.11 3.88
C ARG A 115 -28.79 2.52 2.75
N LEU A 116 -29.53 3.62 2.90
CA LEU A 116 -30.40 4.13 1.84
C LEU A 116 -29.56 4.67 0.67
N MET A 117 -28.52 5.46 0.96
CA MET A 117 -27.60 6.02 -0.03
C MET A 117 -26.79 4.95 -0.77
N SER A 118 -26.39 3.87 -0.09
CA SER A 118 -25.69 2.72 -0.70
C SER A 118 -26.50 1.97 -1.78
N ARG A 119 -27.80 2.25 -1.90
CA ARG A 119 -28.69 1.68 -2.93
C ARG A 119 -28.88 2.59 -4.14
N SER A 120 -28.25 3.76 -4.17
CA SER A 120 -28.30 4.66 -5.31
C SER A 120 -27.50 4.10 -6.49
N ASP A 121 -27.88 4.43 -7.72
CA ASP A 121 -27.09 4.13 -8.92
C ASP A 121 -25.88 5.06 -9.09
N ASP A 122 -25.84 6.18 -8.36
CA ASP A 122 -24.72 7.15 -8.39
C ASP A 122 -23.61 6.72 -7.42
N ASP A 123 -22.40 6.51 -7.94
CA ASP A 123 -21.24 6.05 -7.17
C ASP A 123 -20.78 7.05 -6.10
N ARG A 124 -20.99 8.35 -6.30
CA ARG A 124 -20.70 9.38 -5.28
C ARG A 124 -21.69 9.27 -4.13
N VAL A 125 -22.96 8.98 -4.43
CA VAL A 125 -24.00 8.76 -3.42
C VAL A 125 -23.76 7.45 -2.68
N LYS A 126 -23.32 6.37 -3.35
CA LYS A 126 -22.89 5.12 -2.70
C LYS A 126 -21.73 5.39 -1.73
N THR A 127 -20.70 6.10 -2.19
CA THR A 127 -19.53 6.46 -1.37
C THR A 127 -19.93 7.27 -0.14
N ALA A 128 -20.81 8.26 -0.30
CA ALA A 128 -21.37 9.02 0.83
C ALA A 128 -22.16 8.12 1.79
N GLY A 129 -22.85 7.09 1.25
CA GLY A 129 -23.56 6.09 2.02
C GLY A 129 -22.65 5.23 2.90
N ASP A 130 -21.51 4.79 2.37
CA ASP A 130 -20.51 4.01 3.10
C ASP A 130 -19.89 4.83 4.24
N ILE A 131 -19.51 6.09 3.95
CA ILE A 131 -18.98 7.02 4.94
C ILE A 131 -20.00 7.25 6.06
N SER A 132 -21.27 7.50 5.71
CA SER A 132 -22.33 7.74 6.69
C SER A 132 -22.58 6.53 7.60
N THR A 133 -22.57 5.32 7.02
CA THR A 133 -22.70 4.08 7.78
C THR A 133 -21.54 3.89 8.76
N ALA A 134 -20.31 4.17 8.32
CA ALA A 134 -19.12 4.10 9.17
C ALA A 134 -19.18 5.10 10.34
N VAL A 135 -19.57 6.36 10.08
CA VAL A 135 -19.75 7.39 11.11
C VAL A 135 -20.80 6.96 12.13
N GLY A 136 -21.95 6.47 11.67
CA GLY A 136 -23.01 6.00 12.57
C GLY A 136 -22.55 4.84 13.46
N GLY A 137 -21.77 3.90 12.91
CA GLY A 137 -21.15 2.81 13.66
C GLY A 137 -20.21 3.31 14.77
N LEU A 138 -19.35 4.29 14.47
CA LEU A 138 -18.42 4.89 15.44
C LEU A 138 -19.16 5.62 16.58
N ILE A 139 -20.20 6.40 16.26
CA ILE A 139 -21.02 7.10 17.27
C ILE A 139 -21.70 6.09 18.21
N GLY A 140 -22.32 5.05 17.64
CA GLY A 140 -22.98 4.01 18.44
C GLY A 140 -22.01 3.27 19.37
N LEU A 141 -20.82 2.95 18.86
CA LEU A 141 -19.75 2.32 19.64
C LEU A 141 -19.26 3.23 20.78
N HIS A 142 -19.06 4.52 20.48
CA HIS A 142 -18.67 5.53 21.47
C HIS A 142 -19.68 5.61 22.62
N ALA A 143 -20.98 5.66 22.31
CA ALA A 143 -22.03 5.70 23.32
C ALA A 143 -22.01 4.47 24.23
N ILE A 144 -21.85 3.25 23.67
CA ILE A 144 -21.76 2.00 24.44
C ILE A 144 -20.53 2.03 25.37
N VAL A 145 -19.36 2.41 24.84
CA VAL A 145 -18.12 2.48 25.63
C VAL A 145 -18.25 3.49 26.76
N SER A 146 -18.82 4.67 26.50
CA SER A 146 -19.09 5.70 27.50
C SER A 146 -19.99 5.20 28.63
N ILE A 147 -21.10 4.51 28.30
CA ILE A 147 -21.99 3.88 29.29
C ILE A 147 -21.23 2.88 30.16
N LEU A 148 -20.37 2.04 29.57
CA LEU A 148 -19.56 1.08 30.32
C LEU A 148 -18.60 1.79 31.30
N PHE A 149 -17.98 2.91 30.89
CA PHE A 149 -17.15 3.71 31.78
C PHE A 149 -17.94 4.36 32.92
N GLU A 150 -19.15 4.84 32.68
CA GLU A 150 -20.04 5.37 33.71
C GLU A 150 -20.42 4.28 34.73
N ILE A 151 -20.76 3.08 34.26
CA ILE A 151 -21.06 1.94 35.14
C ILE A 151 -19.82 1.58 35.99
N ARG A 152 -18.63 1.55 35.38
CA ARG A 152 -17.37 1.30 36.13
C ARG A 152 -17.14 2.36 37.20
N LYS A 153 -17.28 3.65 36.86
CA LYS A 153 -17.10 4.77 37.80
C LYS A 153 -18.09 4.66 38.96
N SER A 154 -19.31 4.23 38.69
CA SER A 154 -20.30 3.98 39.75
C SER A 154 -19.93 2.79 40.63
N ALA A 155 -19.58 1.64 40.04
CA ALA A 155 -19.15 0.47 40.79
C ALA A 155 -17.92 0.78 41.66
N LYS A 156 -17.01 1.64 41.19
CA LYS A 156 -15.88 2.15 41.97
C LYS A 156 -16.34 2.99 43.17
N ARG A 157 -17.22 3.98 42.96
CA ARG A 157 -17.78 4.83 44.03
C ARG A 157 -18.50 4.01 45.10
N ILE A 158 -19.33 3.05 44.68
CA ILE A 158 -20.01 2.12 45.58
C ILE A 158 -19.01 1.27 46.37
N ALA A 159 -17.94 0.79 45.72
CA ALA A 159 -16.92 0.02 46.41
C ALA A 159 -16.15 0.85 47.45
N GLU A 160 -15.84 2.11 47.14
CA GLU A 160 -15.19 3.05 48.05
C GLU A 160 -16.09 3.38 49.25
N ALA A 161 -17.37 3.71 49.01
CA ALA A 161 -18.35 3.97 50.06
C ALA A 161 -18.54 2.78 51.01
N LEU A 162 -18.39 1.56 50.50
CA LEU A 162 -18.53 0.32 51.27
C LEU A 162 -17.18 -0.24 51.78
N GLY A 163 -16.08 0.50 51.65
CA GLY A 163 -14.75 0.09 52.16
C GLY A 163 -14.17 -1.17 51.49
N MET A 164 -14.58 -1.48 50.27
CA MET A 164 -14.19 -2.73 49.57
C MET A 164 -12.89 -2.60 48.78
N LYS A 165 -12.00 -3.59 48.91
CA LYS A 165 -10.84 -3.75 48.02
C LYS A 165 -11.27 -4.23 46.64
N LEU A 166 -11.00 -3.43 45.62
CA LEU A 166 -11.25 -3.75 44.21
C LEU A 166 -10.13 -4.60 43.62
N PRO A 167 -10.46 -5.57 42.74
CA PRO A 167 -9.45 -6.38 42.06
C PRO A 167 -8.66 -5.57 41.02
N SER A 168 -7.37 -5.86 40.89
CA SER A 168 -6.56 -5.34 39.79
C SER A 168 -7.00 -5.97 38.46
N VAL A 169 -7.13 -5.14 37.42
CA VAL A 169 -7.47 -5.56 36.05
C VAL A 169 -6.25 -5.65 35.14
N LYS A 170 -5.08 -5.17 35.58
CA LYS A 170 -3.88 -5.00 34.75
C LYS A 170 -3.46 -6.29 34.04
N LEU A 171 -3.34 -7.39 34.80
CA LEU A 171 -2.93 -8.68 34.24
C LEU A 171 -3.94 -9.21 33.20
N ARG A 172 -5.24 -9.06 33.46
CA ARG A 172 -6.28 -9.50 32.51
C ARG A 172 -6.22 -8.71 31.21
N VAL A 173 -6.06 -7.39 31.30
CA VAL A 173 -5.93 -6.53 30.12
C VAL A 173 -4.65 -6.88 29.35
N ALA A 174 -3.52 -7.09 30.05
CA ALA A 174 -2.28 -7.51 29.41
C ALA A 174 -2.44 -8.82 28.64
N VAL A 175 -3.10 -9.83 29.22
CA VAL A 175 -3.38 -11.11 28.52
C VAL A 175 -4.28 -10.90 27.31
N ILE A 176 -5.34 -10.08 27.42
CA ILE A 176 -6.24 -9.78 26.30
C ILE A 176 -5.49 -9.19 25.11
N ILE A 177 -4.50 -8.33 25.36
CA ILE A 177 -3.68 -7.67 24.34
C ILE A 177 -2.60 -8.60 23.77
N LEU A 178 -1.86 -9.28 24.66
CA LEU A 178 -0.67 -10.04 24.26
C LEU A 178 -1.00 -11.33 23.50
N VAL A 179 -2.10 -12.01 23.85
CA VAL A 179 -2.44 -13.30 23.21
C VAL A 179 -2.66 -13.15 21.69
N PRO A 180 -3.49 -12.20 21.20
CA PRO A 180 -3.64 -11.93 19.77
C PRO A 180 -2.34 -11.53 19.09
N LEU A 181 -1.54 -10.67 19.74
CA LEU A 181 -0.29 -10.19 19.18
C LEU A 181 0.69 -11.36 18.95
N VAL A 182 0.88 -12.22 19.95
CA VAL A 182 1.74 -13.40 19.83
C VAL A 182 1.21 -14.35 18.76
N LEU A 183 -0.10 -14.54 18.68
CA LEU A 183 -0.71 -15.39 17.65
C LEU A 183 -0.47 -14.86 16.23
N GLN A 184 -0.67 -13.55 16.00
CA GLN A 184 -0.39 -12.93 14.71
C GLN A 184 1.09 -13.00 14.35
N LEU A 185 2.00 -12.73 15.30
CA LEU A 185 3.44 -12.83 15.07
C LEU A 185 3.87 -14.27 14.75
N ALA A 186 3.30 -15.26 15.42
CA ALA A 186 3.59 -16.67 15.17
C ALA A 186 3.20 -17.10 13.74
N VAL A 187 2.10 -16.56 13.21
CA VAL A 187 1.65 -16.83 11.82
C VAL A 187 2.42 -15.98 10.81
N ALA A 188 2.73 -14.73 11.15
CA ALA A 188 3.49 -13.83 10.29
C ALA A 188 4.93 -14.29 10.09
N THR A 189 5.60 -14.80 11.12
CA THR A 189 7.03 -15.17 11.06
C THR A 189 7.37 -16.13 9.91
N PRO A 190 6.75 -17.33 9.78
CA PRO A 190 7.06 -18.24 8.67
C PRO A 190 6.72 -17.62 7.31
N TYR A 191 5.64 -16.84 7.25
CA TYR A 191 5.23 -16.15 6.04
C TYR A 191 6.27 -15.11 5.59
N TYR A 192 6.83 -14.32 6.50
CA TYR A 192 7.91 -13.38 6.17
C TYR A 192 9.23 -14.07 5.83
N VAL A 193 9.54 -15.21 6.46
CA VAL A 193 10.70 -16.01 6.07
C VAL A 193 10.55 -16.47 4.62
N GLN A 194 9.35 -16.84 4.20
CA GLN A 194 9.06 -17.17 2.81
C GLN A 194 9.16 -15.94 1.90
N ALA A 195 8.57 -14.80 2.28
CA ALA A 195 8.66 -13.55 1.51
C ALA A 195 10.12 -13.11 1.26
N VAL A 196 10.99 -13.23 2.27
CA VAL A 196 12.42 -12.93 2.12
C VAL A 196 13.11 -13.89 1.14
N ARG A 197 12.71 -15.17 1.13
CA ARG A 197 13.24 -16.16 0.18
C ARG A 197 12.78 -15.85 -1.24
N GLU A 198 11.48 -15.60 -1.43
CA GLU A 198 10.90 -15.25 -2.73
C GLU A 198 11.56 -13.99 -3.31
N SER A 199 11.75 -12.95 -2.49
CA SER A 199 12.46 -11.74 -2.88
C SER A 199 13.92 -12.01 -3.29
N ARG A 200 14.66 -12.83 -2.52
CA ARG A 200 16.04 -13.20 -2.88
C ARG A 200 16.12 -14.05 -4.14
N GLU A 201 15.21 -15.00 -4.30
CA GLU A 201 15.14 -15.84 -5.50
C GLU A 201 14.78 -14.99 -6.72
N GLY A 202 13.88 -14.01 -6.59
CA GLY A 202 13.55 -13.08 -7.65
C GLY A 202 14.72 -12.19 -8.05
N ALA A 203 15.39 -11.59 -7.07
CA ALA A 203 16.60 -10.80 -7.31
C ALA A 203 17.70 -11.66 -7.98
N ALA A 204 17.84 -12.93 -7.62
CA ALA A 204 18.80 -13.83 -8.25
C ALA A 204 18.43 -14.16 -9.71
N ARG A 205 17.13 -14.29 -10.02
CA ARG A 205 16.67 -14.44 -11.42
C ARG A 205 16.96 -13.19 -12.24
N ALA A 206 16.66 -12.01 -11.69
CA ALA A 206 16.97 -10.73 -12.33
C ALA A 206 18.47 -10.59 -12.61
N ALA A 207 19.32 -10.92 -11.63
CA ALA A 207 20.77 -10.82 -11.77
C ALA A 207 21.33 -11.65 -12.94
N VAL A 208 20.81 -12.86 -13.17
CA VAL A 208 21.22 -13.70 -14.31
C VAL A 208 20.89 -13.04 -15.65
N VAL A 209 19.76 -12.33 -15.74
CA VAL A 209 19.37 -11.64 -16.97
C VAL A 209 20.14 -10.33 -17.15
N LEU A 210 20.36 -9.57 -16.07
CA LEU A 210 21.20 -8.38 -16.10
C LEU A 210 22.63 -8.71 -16.53
N GLU A 211 23.24 -9.75 -15.98
CA GLU A 211 24.61 -10.17 -16.33
C GLU A 211 24.72 -10.51 -17.83
N LYS A 212 23.71 -11.18 -18.40
CA LYS A 212 23.68 -11.49 -19.84
C LYS A 212 23.58 -10.23 -20.69
N LEU A 213 22.68 -9.31 -20.33
CA LEU A 213 22.49 -8.04 -21.04
C LEU A 213 23.76 -7.18 -20.95
N GLU A 214 24.35 -7.09 -19.76
CA GLU A 214 25.59 -6.36 -19.51
C GLU A 214 26.73 -6.90 -20.38
N GLN A 215 26.97 -8.22 -20.40
CA GLN A 215 28.00 -8.82 -21.26
C GLN A 215 27.83 -8.49 -22.74
N VAL A 216 26.59 -8.47 -23.22
CA VAL A 216 26.28 -8.14 -24.62
C VAL A 216 26.46 -6.65 -24.89
N PHE A 217 26.06 -5.80 -23.95
CA PHE A 217 26.26 -4.35 -24.07
C PHE A 217 27.74 -3.98 -23.96
N GLU A 218 28.53 -4.58 -23.07
CA GLU A 218 29.99 -4.41 -23.03
C GLU A 218 30.68 -4.81 -24.34
N ALA A 219 30.13 -5.79 -25.05
CA ALA A 219 30.67 -6.24 -26.33
C ALA A 219 30.22 -5.37 -27.53
N SER A 220 29.07 -4.72 -27.44
CA SER A 220 28.40 -4.03 -28.57
C SER A 220 28.39 -2.51 -28.45
N CYS A 221 28.58 -2.00 -27.24
CA CYS A 221 28.56 -0.60 -26.84
C CYS A 221 29.95 -0.21 -26.29
N ASP A 222 30.24 1.09 -26.14
CA ASP A 222 31.52 1.55 -25.58
C ASP A 222 31.61 1.25 -24.08
N ARG A 223 30.47 1.36 -23.38
CA ARG A 223 30.35 1.07 -21.95
C ARG A 223 28.96 0.54 -21.61
N ALA A 224 28.89 -0.27 -20.57
CA ALA A 224 27.65 -0.76 -20.00
C ALA A 224 27.63 -0.52 -18.49
N TYR A 225 26.45 -0.29 -17.94
CA TYR A 225 26.20 -0.18 -16.51
C TYR A 225 24.98 -0.99 -16.14
N ALA A 226 25.14 -1.95 -15.23
CA ALA A 226 24.05 -2.72 -14.68
C ALA A 226 23.86 -2.42 -13.18
N ASP A 227 22.60 -2.38 -12.75
CA ASP A 227 22.26 -2.42 -11.34
C ASP A 227 22.65 -3.78 -10.72
N ASP A 228 22.94 -3.82 -9.42
CA ASP A 228 23.12 -5.08 -8.67
C ASP A 228 21.82 -5.43 -7.92
N PRO A 229 21.06 -6.46 -8.36
CA PRO A 229 19.85 -6.88 -7.67
C PRO A 229 20.05 -7.35 -6.24
N MET A 230 21.28 -7.75 -5.87
CA MET A 230 21.61 -8.23 -4.53
C MET A 230 21.87 -7.11 -3.53
N GLU A 231 22.14 -5.88 -3.99
CA GLU A 231 22.43 -4.74 -3.12
C GLU A 231 21.15 -4.05 -2.64
N TYR A 232 20.28 -3.66 -3.58
CA TYR A 232 19.03 -2.96 -3.26
C TYR A 232 17.98 -3.12 -4.38
N TYR A 233 16.71 -3.32 -4.01
CA TYR A 233 15.61 -3.31 -4.97
C TYR A 233 15.20 -1.88 -5.32
N LYS A 234 15.05 -1.59 -6.62
CA LYS A 234 14.58 -0.30 -7.12
C LYS A 234 13.13 -0.39 -7.57
N ASP A 235 12.32 0.61 -7.22
CA ASP A 235 10.88 0.63 -7.48
C ASP A 235 10.50 0.51 -8.96
N TYR A 236 11.40 0.92 -9.86
CA TYR A 236 11.28 0.81 -11.31
C TYR A 236 11.93 -0.46 -11.88
N GLY A 237 12.20 -1.49 -11.06
CA GLY A 237 12.94 -2.68 -11.50
C GLY A 237 14.46 -2.45 -11.57
N TYR A 238 15.17 -3.44 -12.09
CA TYR A 238 16.64 -3.42 -12.20
C TYR A 238 17.06 -3.03 -13.61
N ARG A 239 17.93 -2.03 -13.73
CA ARG A 239 18.26 -1.43 -15.01
C ARG A 239 19.64 -1.86 -15.49
N VAL A 240 19.76 -2.11 -16.79
CA VAL A 240 21.04 -2.25 -17.49
C VAL A 240 21.06 -1.32 -18.69
N THR A 241 22.12 -0.52 -18.81
CA THR A 241 22.24 0.52 -19.84
C THR A 241 23.52 0.35 -20.63
N GLY A 242 23.43 0.34 -21.96
CA GLY A 242 24.56 0.35 -22.88
C GLY A 242 24.66 1.69 -23.62
N TYR A 243 25.84 2.33 -23.60
CA TYR A 243 26.10 3.61 -24.25
C TYR A 243 26.99 3.43 -25.47
N LEU A 244 26.61 3.99 -26.62
CA LEU A 244 27.38 3.87 -27.86
C LEU A 244 28.66 4.73 -27.85
N GLU A 245 28.68 5.81 -27.08
CA GLU A 245 29.80 6.75 -26.98
C GLU A 245 30.45 6.80 -25.59
N HIS A 246 31.71 7.25 -25.58
CA HIS A 246 32.52 7.45 -24.39
C HIS A 246 32.03 8.63 -23.52
N GLU A 247 32.36 8.61 -22.23
CA GLU A 247 31.89 9.60 -21.24
C GLU A 247 32.29 11.04 -21.54
N ASP A 248 33.40 11.24 -22.25
CA ASP A 248 33.95 12.55 -22.63
C ASP A 248 33.30 13.16 -23.88
N ASN A 249 32.39 12.43 -24.55
CA ASN A 249 31.63 12.97 -25.67
C ASN A 249 30.37 13.68 -25.18
N ASP A 250 30.11 14.87 -25.73
CA ASP A 250 28.90 15.67 -25.47
C ASP A 250 27.62 14.98 -25.96
N THR A 251 27.74 13.96 -26.82
CA THR A 251 26.64 13.21 -27.43
C THR A 251 26.64 11.76 -26.97
N GLN A 252 25.54 11.28 -26.36
CA GLN A 252 25.48 9.95 -25.75
C GLN A 252 24.17 9.22 -26.07
N SER A 253 24.17 8.50 -27.19
CA SER A 253 23.11 7.57 -27.55
C SER A 253 23.22 6.30 -26.68
N TYR A 254 22.11 5.90 -26.06
CA TYR A 254 22.08 4.73 -25.19
C TYR A 254 20.76 3.95 -25.25
N LEU A 255 20.86 2.70 -24.83
CA LEU A 255 19.72 1.81 -24.58
C LEU A 255 19.70 1.43 -23.11
N SER A 256 18.53 1.46 -22.50
CA SER A 256 18.30 0.95 -21.16
C SER A 256 17.21 -0.13 -21.18
N ALA A 257 17.50 -1.29 -20.62
CA ALA A 257 16.54 -2.37 -20.41
C ALA A 257 16.26 -2.52 -18.91
N THR A 258 14.98 -2.53 -18.57
CA THR A 258 14.50 -2.72 -17.20
C THR A 258 14.04 -4.17 -17.02
N VAL A 259 14.55 -4.85 -16.01
CA VAL A 259 14.29 -6.25 -15.69
C VAL A 259 13.61 -6.36 -14.33
N ASN A 260 12.54 -7.13 -14.24
CA ASN A 260 11.81 -7.32 -12.99
C ASN A 260 12.29 -8.55 -12.18
N ASN A 261 11.67 -8.75 -11.02
CA ASN A 261 11.97 -9.88 -10.11
C ASN A 261 11.67 -11.27 -10.69
N ASP A 262 10.94 -11.37 -11.80
CA ASP A 262 10.75 -12.65 -12.48
C ASP A 262 11.89 -12.96 -13.45
N GLY A 263 12.81 -12.01 -13.62
CA GLY A 263 13.94 -12.13 -14.54
C GLY A 263 13.48 -12.02 -15.97
N VAL A 264 12.58 -11.09 -16.28
CA VAL A 264 12.16 -10.75 -17.65
C VAL A 264 12.29 -9.25 -17.87
N VAL A 265 12.62 -8.86 -19.11
CA VAL A 265 12.65 -7.45 -19.51
C VAL A 265 11.21 -6.95 -19.62
N GLU A 266 10.88 -5.88 -18.89
CA GLU A 266 9.51 -5.32 -18.84
C GLU A 266 9.38 -3.95 -19.51
N GLU A 267 10.48 -3.23 -19.67
CA GLU A 267 10.50 -1.92 -20.31
C GLU A 267 11.84 -1.74 -21.03
N ILE A 268 11.79 -1.08 -22.18
CA ILE A 268 12.97 -0.70 -22.94
C ILE A 268 12.91 0.78 -23.26
N THR A 269 14.02 1.47 -23.05
CA THR A 269 14.17 2.90 -23.31
C THR A 269 15.38 3.16 -24.19
N TYR A 270 15.20 3.91 -25.26
CA TYR A 270 16.26 4.43 -26.12
C TYR A 270 16.37 5.94 -25.93
N SER A 271 17.60 6.44 -25.87
CA SER A 271 17.91 7.86 -26.00
C SER A 271 18.89 7.99 -27.14
N LEU A 272 18.51 8.71 -28.18
CA LEU A 272 19.29 8.90 -29.40
C LEU A 272 19.69 10.36 -29.46
N ASP A 273 20.98 10.63 -29.47
CA ASP A 273 21.50 11.99 -29.40
C ASP A 273 21.23 12.81 -30.68
N ILE A 274 21.11 14.13 -30.54
CA ILE A 274 20.85 15.08 -31.62
C ILE A 274 21.83 16.25 -31.52
N ASP A 275 22.70 16.40 -32.51
CA ASP A 275 23.57 17.56 -32.63
C ASP A 275 22.81 18.73 -33.26
N VAL A 276 22.48 19.75 -32.48
CA VAL A 276 21.76 20.95 -32.95
C VAL A 276 22.55 21.76 -33.99
N ASN A 277 23.86 21.51 -34.13
CA ASN A 277 24.72 22.14 -35.14
C ASN A 277 24.76 21.35 -36.46
N ALA A 278 24.29 20.11 -36.48
CA ALA A 278 24.19 19.28 -37.67
C ALA A 278 22.86 19.50 -38.41
N SER A 279 22.80 19.03 -39.67
CA SER A 279 21.54 19.03 -40.41
C SER A 279 20.57 18.02 -39.80
N LYS A 280 19.26 18.25 -39.95
CA LYS A 280 18.25 17.34 -39.41
C LYS A 280 18.28 16.00 -40.12
N GLU A 281 18.56 16.02 -41.42
CA GLU A 281 18.72 14.83 -42.24
C GLU A 281 19.87 13.96 -41.74
N ASP A 282 21.00 14.57 -41.38
CA ASP A 282 22.14 13.85 -40.80
C ASP A 282 21.81 13.30 -39.40
N ASN A 283 21.16 14.10 -38.55
CA ASN A 283 20.71 13.65 -37.23
C ASN A 283 19.72 12.48 -37.31
N ILE A 284 18.76 12.50 -38.24
CA ILE A 284 17.83 11.37 -38.45
C ILE A 284 18.59 10.14 -38.96
N ALA A 285 19.53 10.31 -39.88
CA ALA A 285 20.33 9.20 -40.40
C ALA A 285 21.18 8.55 -39.30
N GLN A 286 21.81 9.38 -38.45
CA GLN A 286 22.60 8.94 -37.31
C GLN A 286 21.72 8.24 -36.27
N ALA A 287 20.60 8.86 -35.85
CA ALA A 287 19.65 8.26 -34.91
C ALA A 287 19.11 6.91 -35.41
N LYS A 288 18.83 6.76 -36.71
CA LYS A 288 18.44 5.46 -37.30
C LYS A 288 19.57 4.43 -37.22
N ALA A 289 20.81 4.83 -37.45
CA ALA A 289 21.97 3.95 -37.37
C ALA A 289 22.24 3.49 -35.92
N ASP A 290 22.17 4.42 -34.97
CA ASP A 290 22.35 4.14 -33.54
C ASP A 290 21.24 3.25 -33.00
N LEU A 291 19.99 3.57 -33.32
CA LEU A 291 18.84 2.73 -32.99
C LEU A 291 19.00 1.31 -33.55
N ALA A 292 19.44 1.15 -34.80
CA ALA A 292 19.66 -0.17 -35.39
C ALA A 292 20.75 -0.97 -34.65
N ARG A 293 21.85 -0.30 -34.25
CA ARG A 293 22.93 -0.91 -33.46
C ARG A 293 22.44 -1.36 -32.07
N LEU A 294 21.69 -0.51 -31.39
CA LEU A 294 21.14 -0.81 -30.06
C LEU A 294 20.10 -1.94 -30.12
N ASN A 295 19.19 -1.93 -31.11
CA ASN A 295 18.26 -3.03 -31.35
C ASN A 295 19.00 -4.36 -31.58
N GLN A 296 20.07 -4.33 -32.38
CA GLN A 296 20.87 -5.52 -32.65
C GLN A 296 21.53 -6.05 -31.38
N ALA A 297 22.10 -5.17 -30.54
CA ALA A 297 22.68 -5.54 -29.26
C ALA A 297 21.64 -6.23 -28.37
N LEU A 298 20.48 -5.60 -28.16
CA LEU A 298 19.40 -6.15 -27.34
C LEU A 298 18.96 -7.55 -27.80
N ARG A 299 18.71 -7.71 -29.11
CA ARG A 299 18.23 -8.97 -29.68
C ARG A 299 19.26 -10.10 -29.60
N SER A 300 20.55 -9.76 -29.54
CA SER A 300 21.62 -10.75 -29.43
C SER A 300 21.78 -11.33 -28.01
N ALA A 301 21.19 -10.70 -27.00
CA ALA A 301 21.29 -11.14 -25.60
C ALA A 301 20.49 -12.41 -25.27
N ASP A 302 19.52 -12.80 -26.12
CA ASP A 302 18.67 -14.00 -25.94
C ASP A 302 18.12 -14.08 -24.50
N VAL A 303 17.44 -13.02 -24.09
CA VAL A 303 16.81 -12.87 -22.78
C VAL A 303 15.29 -12.93 -22.89
N PRO A 304 14.59 -13.35 -21.83
CA PRO A 304 13.14 -13.35 -21.84
C PRO A 304 12.56 -11.94 -21.72
N PHE A 305 11.49 -11.68 -22.47
CA PHE A 305 10.73 -10.43 -22.46
C PHE A 305 9.33 -10.66 -21.89
N LEU A 306 8.79 -9.68 -21.17
CA LEU A 306 7.44 -9.72 -20.60
C LEU A 306 6.37 -9.80 -21.69
N SER A 307 6.60 -9.10 -22.79
CA SER A 307 5.75 -9.11 -23.99
C SER A 307 6.62 -9.21 -25.24
N PRO A 308 6.16 -9.87 -26.32
CA PRO A 308 6.93 -10.02 -27.55
C PRO A 308 7.39 -8.71 -28.18
N ASN A 309 6.57 -7.65 -28.11
CA ASN A 309 6.87 -6.33 -28.69
C ASN A 309 8.18 -5.74 -28.17
N LEU A 310 8.57 -6.01 -26.92
CA LEU A 310 9.84 -5.55 -26.34
C LEU A 310 11.06 -6.18 -27.05
N GLY A 311 10.94 -7.39 -27.57
CA GLY A 311 12.04 -8.07 -28.29
C GLY A 311 12.11 -7.74 -29.78
N GLU A 312 11.19 -6.93 -30.29
CA GLU A 312 11.10 -6.60 -31.72
C GLU A 312 12.07 -5.48 -32.11
N GLU A 313 12.25 -5.31 -33.42
CA GLU A 313 13.10 -4.26 -33.95
C GLU A 313 12.30 -2.96 -34.07
N HIS A 314 12.65 -1.96 -33.26
CA HIS A 314 11.96 -0.67 -33.27
C HIS A 314 12.61 0.32 -34.22
N THR A 315 11.79 1.12 -34.89
CA THR A 315 12.23 2.14 -35.83
C THR A 315 11.61 3.50 -35.51
N LEU A 316 12.26 4.57 -35.96
CA LEU A 316 11.67 5.91 -35.89
C LEU A 316 10.47 5.98 -36.84
N ARG A 317 9.28 6.28 -36.30
CA ARG A 317 8.06 6.39 -37.09
C ARG A 317 8.13 7.58 -38.05
N GLU A 318 7.57 7.41 -39.25
CA GLU A 318 7.61 8.43 -40.31
C GLU A 318 6.79 9.69 -39.95
N ASP A 319 5.72 9.55 -39.18
CA ASP A 319 4.95 10.69 -38.66
C ASP A 319 5.78 11.54 -37.68
N PHE A 320 6.53 10.89 -36.79
CA PHE A 320 7.45 11.56 -35.88
C PHE A 320 8.61 12.22 -36.61
N ILE A 321 9.21 11.55 -37.61
CA ILE A 321 10.27 12.13 -38.44
C ILE A 321 9.77 13.41 -39.13
N ALA A 322 8.57 13.37 -39.73
CA ALA A 322 7.98 14.54 -40.36
C ALA A 322 7.73 15.68 -39.36
N LEU A 323 7.30 15.37 -38.14
CA LEU A 323 7.09 16.34 -37.06
C LEU A 323 8.40 16.98 -36.60
N PHE A 324 9.45 16.18 -36.37
CA PHE A 324 10.78 16.65 -36.00
C PHE A 324 11.41 17.54 -37.09
N GLN A 325 11.23 17.18 -38.36
CA GLN A 325 11.71 17.98 -39.49
C GLN A 325 11.02 19.35 -39.57
N GLN A 326 9.74 19.44 -39.23
CA GLN A 326 8.96 20.68 -39.29
C GLN A 326 9.23 21.66 -38.14
N ASN A 327 9.52 21.17 -36.93
CA ASN A 327 9.67 22.00 -35.72
C ASN A 327 11.07 22.59 -35.55
N SER A 328 11.31 23.52 -34.62
CA SER A 328 12.68 23.97 -34.31
C SER A 328 13.48 22.90 -33.53
N TYR A 329 14.82 22.95 -33.58
CA TYR A 329 15.69 22.16 -32.67
C TYR A 329 15.49 22.53 -31.19
N TYR A 330 14.90 23.68 -30.91
CA TYR A 330 14.65 24.20 -29.57
C TYR A 330 13.18 24.06 -29.15
N GLU A 331 12.43 23.19 -29.83
CA GLU A 331 11.04 22.90 -29.54
C GLU A 331 10.84 21.40 -29.33
N ASN A 332 10.27 21.04 -28.18
CA ASN A 332 9.91 19.65 -27.87
C ASN A 332 8.79 19.17 -28.80
N CYS A 333 8.88 17.93 -29.27
CA CYS A 333 7.79 17.30 -30.02
C CYS A 333 7.61 15.85 -29.58
N ARG A 334 6.38 15.34 -29.58
CA ARG A 334 6.08 13.98 -29.11
C ARG A 334 4.94 13.35 -29.87
N SER A 335 5.03 12.04 -30.03
CA SER A 335 3.97 11.17 -30.52
C SER A 335 3.60 10.22 -29.37
N TYR A 336 2.30 10.16 -29.02
CA TYR A 336 1.83 9.34 -27.92
C TYR A 336 2.01 7.84 -28.21
N TYR A 337 1.81 7.01 -27.19
CA TYR A 337 1.83 5.55 -27.33
C TYR A 337 0.92 5.10 -28.46
N ASP A 338 1.43 4.23 -29.32
CA ASP A 338 0.65 3.53 -30.33
C ASP A 338 0.05 2.23 -29.76
N GLU A 339 -0.66 1.48 -30.62
CA GLU A 339 -1.27 0.19 -30.27
C GLU A 339 -0.21 -0.87 -29.86
N GLU A 340 1.07 -0.65 -30.19
CA GLU A 340 2.19 -1.52 -29.87
C GLU A 340 2.95 -1.08 -28.60
N GLY A 341 2.48 -0.03 -27.90
CA GLY A 341 3.07 0.44 -26.65
C GLY A 341 4.35 1.27 -26.84
N LEU A 342 4.60 1.81 -28.04
CA LEU A 342 5.78 2.65 -28.32
C LEU A 342 5.47 4.14 -28.19
N PHE A 343 6.14 4.81 -27.26
CA PHE A 343 6.20 6.27 -27.13
C PHE A 343 7.48 6.81 -27.80
N ILE A 344 7.37 7.94 -28.51
CA ILE A 344 8.53 8.64 -29.10
C ILE A 344 8.41 10.15 -28.86
N GLY A 345 9.47 10.79 -28.38
CA GLY A 345 9.55 12.24 -28.24
C GLY A 345 10.94 12.79 -28.47
N TYR A 346 11.03 14.00 -29.02
CA TYR A 346 12.24 14.80 -29.04
C TYR A 346 12.22 15.77 -27.86
N TYR A 347 13.28 15.72 -27.06
CA TYR A 347 13.48 16.53 -25.87
C TYR A 347 14.65 17.47 -26.04
N THR A 348 14.43 18.74 -25.69
CA THR A 348 15.39 19.82 -25.84
C THR A 348 14.99 21.00 -24.93
N GLU A 349 15.91 21.92 -24.72
CA GLU A 349 15.65 23.19 -24.04
C GLU A 349 15.26 24.29 -25.04
N SER A 350 14.69 25.38 -24.51
CA SER A 350 14.36 26.55 -25.33
C SER A 350 15.63 27.22 -25.86
N GLN A 351 15.53 27.96 -26.96
CA GLN A 351 16.71 28.62 -27.54
C GLN A 351 17.36 29.63 -26.58
N GLU A 352 16.58 30.22 -25.66
CA GLU A 352 17.07 31.17 -24.67
C GLU A 352 17.84 30.50 -23.54
N ASP A 353 17.48 29.24 -23.23
CA ASP A 353 18.04 28.48 -22.13
C ASP A 353 19.17 27.54 -22.58
N TYR A 354 19.23 27.22 -23.89
CA TYR A 354 20.19 26.27 -24.45
C TYR A 354 21.63 26.75 -24.28
N ASN A 355 22.45 25.94 -23.61
CA ASN A 355 23.84 26.23 -23.25
C ASN A 355 24.70 24.96 -23.30
N ASP A 356 25.97 25.07 -22.92
CA ASP A 356 26.96 23.98 -22.97
C ASP A 356 26.61 22.76 -22.09
N TYR A 357 25.61 22.85 -21.21
CA TYR A 357 25.09 21.75 -20.40
C TYR A 357 23.74 21.21 -20.88
N SER A 358 23.18 21.79 -21.95
CA SER A 358 21.90 21.37 -22.51
C SER A 358 22.11 20.15 -23.42
N SER A 359 21.16 19.23 -23.39
CA SER A 359 21.16 18.02 -24.23
C SER A 359 19.93 18.00 -25.12
N SER A 360 20.09 17.57 -26.37
CA SER A 360 19.00 17.35 -27.32
C SER A 360 18.98 15.88 -27.72
N TYR A 361 17.83 15.21 -27.55
CA TYR A 361 17.75 13.77 -27.84
C TYR A 361 16.35 13.33 -28.23
N ILE A 362 16.28 12.27 -29.04
CA ILE A 362 15.05 11.51 -29.27
C ILE A 362 14.97 10.42 -28.21
N TYR A 363 13.94 10.48 -27.40
CA TYR A 363 13.60 9.49 -26.39
C TYR A 363 12.52 8.56 -26.94
N MET A 364 12.75 7.25 -26.81
CA MET A 364 11.76 6.23 -27.13
C MET A 364 11.58 5.31 -25.93
N THR A 365 10.35 5.00 -25.56
CA THR A 365 10.04 4.00 -24.54
C THR A 365 9.06 2.99 -25.11
N VAL A 366 9.33 1.71 -24.86
CA VAL A 366 8.48 0.59 -25.24
C VAL A 366 8.01 -0.07 -23.96
N GLU A 367 6.69 -0.10 -23.79
CA GLU A 367 6.00 -0.76 -22.69
C GLU A 367 5.11 -1.90 -23.24
N PRO A 368 4.76 -2.89 -22.42
CA PRO A 368 3.76 -3.87 -22.80
C PRO A 368 2.44 -3.14 -23.11
N PRO A 369 1.73 -3.48 -24.21
CA PRO A 369 0.43 -2.87 -24.49
C PRO A 369 -0.52 -3.12 -23.32
N GLU A 370 -1.28 -2.10 -22.91
CA GLU A 370 -2.29 -2.26 -21.87
C GLU A 370 -3.29 -3.35 -22.30
N GLU A 371 -3.37 -4.45 -21.55
CA GLU A 371 -4.46 -5.42 -21.76
C GLU A 371 -5.78 -4.69 -21.49
N GLU A 372 -6.61 -4.49 -22.52
CA GLU A 372 -7.99 -4.06 -22.35
C GLU A 372 -8.72 -5.10 -21.48
N GLY A 373 -8.81 -4.82 -20.18
CA GLY A 373 -9.45 -5.67 -19.16
C GLY A 373 -10.97 -5.65 -19.18
#